data_AF-A0A8I2BC39-F1
#
_entry.id   AF-A0A8I2BC39-F1
#
_cell.length_a   1.000
_cell.length_b   1.000
_cell.length_c   1.000
_cell.angle_alpha   90.00
_cell.angle_beta   90.00
_cell.angle_gamma   90.00
#
_symmetry.space_group_name_H-M   'P 1'
#
loop_
_entity.id
_entity.type
_entity.pdbx_description
1 polymer ?
#
loop_
_entity_poly.entity_id
_entity_poly.type
_entity_poly.pdbx_seq_one_letter_code
_entity_poly.pdbx_strand_id
1 'polypeptide(L)'
;MLKNKPIVRKRLAKVVMAALLCTNAAQAVWAPSVAEATEITVTNLLLIGDSLQAVNKDGLIISYPKDTAVTTINVIVTNSALPGINLTGGYDSANDVQGKTVNFEKGTVDGVIGGTSGEGNAKPIGNTVNVSGGKVKNVDGGLSFYSYVAHQSFAEGNTVNISGDAEVETVSGARASGNADIQKNAVNITGGTVENVMGGASSGGDVNENKVIISGGRIGTSEANIIIGGNAPDSSNGNANNNTVEISGGTINSTIWGGRSNSGNAEGNTVTISGSPTFAASSGIHGAAAYDGDAKNNTVNILAKDFSIGFLIGGEPGPSGTSSGNTLNIAAKGVTTGAVYGFQNMNFYLPSDIANNDTMLTINGGMETDVKGVTFGVAALSGVNLQKGNTVNLLVNANGLTTDDTLKTTDSASLGSAAFLAPNSLATDTKYELSISKKDANTIIATVD
;
A
#
# COMPACT_ATOMS: atom_id res chain seq x y z
N MET A 1 54.88 28.92 14.00
CA MET A 1 53.42 29.06 14.20
C MET A 1 52.73 27.85 13.60
N LEU A 2 52.29 26.90 14.42
CA LEU A 2 51.40 25.82 14.01
C LEU A 2 50.23 25.85 15.00
N LYS A 3 49.09 26.41 14.56
CA LYS A 3 47.84 26.42 15.31
C LYS A 3 47.23 25.03 15.23
N ASN A 4 47.28 24.26 16.32
CA ASN A 4 46.42 23.08 16.48
C ASN A 4 44.97 23.57 16.55
N LYS A 5 44.21 23.42 15.46
CA LYS A 5 42.74 23.45 15.52
C LYS A 5 42.27 22.18 16.24
N PRO A 6 41.37 22.27 17.24
CA PRO A 6 40.72 21.08 17.75
C PRO A 6 39.84 20.49 16.66
N ILE A 7 40.14 19.27 16.22
CA ILE A 7 39.26 18.49 15.38
C ILE A 7 38.11 18.02 16.29
N VAL A 8 36.98 18.73 16.26
CA VAL A 8 35.73 18.21 16.82
C VAL A 8 35.28 17.08 15.90
N ARG A 9 35.70 15.85 16.21
CA ARG A 9 35.07 14.67 15.61
C ARG A 9 33.69 14.54 16.24
N LYS A 10 32.64 14.96 15.53
CA LYS A 10 31.26 14.52 15.80
C LYS A 10 31.26 12.99 15.66
N ARG A 11 31.51 12.26 16.75
CA ARG A 11 31.26 10.82 16.79
C ARG A 11 29.75 10.66 16.86
N LEU A 12 29.15 9.91 15.93
CA LEU A 12 27.81 9.37 16.14
C LEU A 12 27.87 8.56 17.44
N ALA A 13 27.24 9.05 18.50
CA ALA A 13 27.16 8.33 19.77
C ALA A 13 25.97 7.37 19.69
N LYS A 14 26.24 6.10 19.37
CA LYS A 14 25.28 5.01 19.57
C LYS A 14 25.31 4.63 21.04
N VAL A 15 24.18 4.77 21.73
CA VAL A 15 24.05 4.39 23.14
C VAL A 15 23.26 3.08 23.21
N VAL A 16 23.95 2.01 23.61
CA VAL A 16 23.29 0.75 23.96
C VAL A 16 22.87 0.84 25.42
N MET A 17 21.58 1.02 25.68
CA MET A 17 21.04 0.91 27.04
C MET A 17 20.86 -0.57 27.40
N ALA A 18 21.95 -1.20 27.82
CA ALA A 18 21.88 -2.35 28.69
C ALA A 18 21.96 -1.85 30.14
N ALA A 19 20.81 -1.50 30.74
CA ALA A 19 20.67 -1.25 32.18
C ALA A 19 21.82 -0.45 32.88
N LEU A 20 21.76 0.89 32.85
CA LEU A 20 22.58 1.81 33.67
C LEU A 20 21.77 3.13 33.76
N LEU A 21 21.33 3.75 34.88
CA LEU A 21 21.88 4.03 36.21
C LEU A 21 20.76 4.25 37.27
N CYS A 22 21.15 4.19 38.56
CA CYS A 22 20.46 4.45 39.85
C CYS A 22 19.98 5.93 40.02
N THR A 23 19.07 6.39 40.91
CA THR A 23 18.40 5.95 42.17
C THR A 23 17.09 6.75 42.38
N ASN A 24 16.14 6.16 43.12
CA ASN A 24 15.08 6.70 43.99
C ASN A 24 14.17 7.88 43.55
N ALA A 25 12.87 7.59 43.75
CA ALA A 25 11.71 8.48 43.80
C ALA A 25 11.23 9.08 42.48
N ALA A 26 10.17 8.46 41.94
CA ALA A 26 9.08 9.10 41.21
C ALA A 26 9.43 10.33 40.36
N GLN A 27 10.33 10.17 39.39
CA GLN A 27 10.52 11.02 38.21
C GLN A 27 11.51 10.31 37.29
N ALA A 28 11.22 10.20 35.99
CA ALA A 28 12.14 9.62 35.03
C ALA A 28 13.45 10.44 35.00
N VAL A 29 14.57 9.84 35.39
CA VAL A 29 15.88 10.52 35.42
C VAL A 29 16.63 10.27 34.12
N TRP A 30 17.01 11.35 33.47
CA TRP A 30 17.84 11.38 32.27
C TRP A 30 19.32 11.16 32.60
N ALA A 31 20.00 10.30 31.84
CA ALA A 31 21.46 10.30 31.79
C ALA A 31 21.94 11.36 30.78
N PRO A 32 22.85 12.29 31.13
CA PRO A 32 23.35 13.34 30.23
C PRO A 32 23.94 12.81 28.91
N SER A 33 24.42 11.56 28.89
CA SER A 33 24.97 10.91 27.69
C SER A 33 23.93 10.51 26.63
N VAL A 34 22.64 10.55 26.97
CA VAL A 34 21.53 10.19 26.05
C VAL A 34 21.06 11.41 25.26
N ALA A 35 21.20 12.62 25.80
CA ALA A 35 20.82 13.88 25.15
C ALA A 35 21.66 14.20 23.89
N GLU A 36 22.84 13.59 23.75
CA GLU A 36 23.70 13.74 22.56
C GLU A 36 23.67 12.52 21.62
N ALA A 37 22.88 11.49 21.96
CA ALA A 37 22.81 10.25 21.19
C ALA A 37 21.86 10.40 19.99
N THR A 38 22.31 9.98 18.81
CA THR A 38 21.45 9.92 17.60
C THR A 38 20.70 8.59 17.51
N GLU A 39 21.18 7.55 18.19
CA GLU A 39 20.64 6.19 18.16
C GLU A 39 20.63 5.56 19.56
N ILE A 40 19.50 4.94 19.91
CA ILE A 40 19.30 4.20 21.17
C ILE A 40 18.93 2.74 20.86
N THR A 41 19.48 1.78 21.62
CA THR A 41 19.05 0.38 21.60
C THR A 41 18.50 -0.03 22.96
N VAL A 42 17.27 -0.54 23.00
CA VAL A 42 16.56 -1.00 24.19
C VAL A 42 16.33 -2.51 24.11
N THR A 43 16.86 -3.24 25.10
CA THR A 43 16.69 -4.70 25.25
C THR A 43 16.02 -5.01 26.60
N ASN A 44 15.19 -6.06 26.67
CA ASN A 44 14.56 -6.57 27.91
C ASN A 44 13.49 -5.65 28.55
N LEU A 45 12.48 -5.24 27.77
CA LEU A 45 11.29 -4.55 28.30
C LEU A 45 10.40 -5.50 29.13
N LEU A 46 9.89 -5.04 30.28
CA LEU A 46 9.01 -5.80 31.19
C LEU A 46 7.75 -4.98 31.51
N LEU A 47 6.58 -5.63 31.52
CA LEU A 47 5.33 -5.03 31.97
C LEU A 47 5.22 -5.21 33.49
N ILE A 48 5.13 -4.12 34.24
CA ILE A 48 4.90 -4.13 35.70
C ILE A 48 3.62 -3.33 35.96
N GLY A 49 2.53 -4.01 36.31
CA GLY A 49 1.20 -3.39 36.42
C GLY A 49 0.69 -2.90 35.06
N ASP A 50 0.13 -1.69 35.01
CA ASP A 50 -0.47 -1.09 33.80
C ASP A 50 0.50 -0.14 33.06
N SER A 51 1.81 -0.29 33.24
CA SER A 51 2.81 0.63 32.66
C SER A 51 3.98 -0.11 32.00
N LEU A 52 4.35 0.32 30.79
CA LEU A 52 5.56 -0.13 30.10
C LEU A 52 6.80 0.46 30.78
N GLN A 53 7.73 -0.40 31.20
CA GLN A 53 9.01 0.02 31.77
C GLN A 53 10.16 -0.75 31.11
N ALA A 54 11.28 -0.08 30.83
CA ALA A 54 12.54 -0.79 30.64
C ALA A 54 13.18 -1.00 32.00
N VAL A 55 12.93 -2.16 32.57
CA VAL A 55 13.28 -2.48 33.95
C VAL A 55 14.73 -2.96 33.99
N ASN A 56 15.63 -2.17 34.58
CA ASN A 56 16.90 -2.73 35.07
C ASN A 56 16.61 -3.68 36.25
N LYS A 57 17.62 -4.40 36.76
CA LYS A 57 17.49 -5.31 37.92
C LYS A 57 16.84 -4.73 39.19
N ASP A 58 16.58 -3.40 39.24
CA ASP A 58 16.09 -2.65 40.39
C ASP A 58 14.72 -1.92 40.16
N GLY A 59 14.04 -2.01 39.01
CA GLY A 59 12.59 -1.66 38.89
C GLY A 59 12.11 -0.27 38.40
N LEU A 60 12.73 0.39 37.39
CA LEU A 60 12.41 1.79 36.97
C LEU A 60 11.85 1.97 35.52
N ILE A 61 11.00 2.99 35.27
CA ILE A 61 10.36 3.40 33.98
C ILE A 61 11.33 4.14 33.03
N ILE A 62 11.29 3.86 31.72
CA ILE A 62 11.92 4.70 30.66
C ILE A 62 10.82 5.43 29.86
N SER A 63 10.80 6.76 29.91
CA SER A 63 10.05 7.61 28.97
C SER A 63 11.02 8.19 27.93
N TYR A 64 10.62 8.19 26.66
CA TYR A 64 11.46 8.74 25.59
C TYR A 64 11.52 10.28 25.66
N PRO A 65 12.65 10.87 25.25
CA PRO A 65 12.79 12.30 25.19
C PRO A 65 11.76 13.04 24.32
N LYS A 66 11.42 14.27 24.73
CA LYS A 66 10.98 15.37 23.82
C LYS A 66 12.13 15.88 22.92
N ASP A 67 13.25 15.17 22.85
CA ASP A 67 14.51 15.70 22.33
C ASP A 67 14.64 15.43 20.83
N THR A 68 14.93 16.50 20.10
CA THR A 68 15.01 16.51 18.65
C THR A 68 16.23 15.75 18.14
N ALA A 69 17.25 15.51 18.98
CA ALA A 69 18.52 14.88 18.60
C ALA A 69 18.44 13.35 18.36
N VAL A 70 17.61 12.62 19.09
CA VAL A 70 17.45 11.17 18.91
C VAL A 70 16.61 10.91 17.67
N THR A 71 17.19 10.30 16.65
CA THR A 71 16.49 10.02 15.39
C THR A 71 16.17 8.54 15.20
N THR A 72 16.84 7.64 15.93
CA THR A 72 16.65 6.18 15.77
C THR A 72 16.52 5.45 17.10
N ILE A 73 15.54 4.55 17.18
CA ILE A 73 15.27 3.67 18.32
C ILE A 73 15.24 2.22 17.82
N ASN A 74 16.05 1.35 18.43
CA ASN A 74 16.03 -0.09 18.18
C ASN A 74 15.45 -0.82 19.41
N VAL A 75 14.47 -1.69 19.21
CA VAL A 75 13.73 -2.35 20.29
C VAL A 75 13.70 -3.87 20.10
N ILE A 76 14.10 -4.56 21.16
CA ILE A 76 14.13 -6.02 21.25
C ILE A 76 13.41 -6.44 22.55
N VAL A 77 12.20 -6.98 22.43
CA VAL A 77 11.41 -7.45 23.58
C VAL A 77 11.66 -8.95 23.78
N THR A 78 12.30 -9.32 24.89
CA THR A 78 12.67 -10.72 25.22
C THR A 78 11.64 -11.45 26.06
N ASN A 79 10.67 -10.74 26.65
CA ASN A 79 9.57 -11.36 27.39
C ASN A 79 8.37 -11.65 26.46
N SER A 80 7.63 -12.73 26.72
CA SER A 80 6.73 -13.36 25.75
C SER A 80 5.51 -12.50 25.36
N ALA A 81 5.06 -11.59 26.22
CA ALA A 81 3.99 -10.66 25.88
C ALA A 81 4.01 -9.37 26.70
N LEU A 82 3.80 -8.24 26.03
CA LEU A 82 3.62 -6.92 26.62
C LEU A 82 2.29 -6.30 26.09
N PRO A 83 1.12 -6.87 26.47
CA PRO A 83 -0.17 -6.35 26.01
C PRO A 83 -0.41 -4.92 26.52
N GLY A 84 -1.02 -4.06 25.70
CA GLY A 84 -1.34 -2.66 26.04
C GLY A 84 -0.24 -1.64 25.74
N ILE A 85 0.87 -2.06 25.13
CA ILE A 85 2.06 -1.24 24.98
C ILE A 85 2.22 -0.73 23.54
N ASN A 86 2.33 0.60 23.39
CA ASN A 86 2.70 1.26 22.15
C ASN A 86 4.14 1.80 22.23
N LEU A 87 4.99 1.40 21.29
CA LEU A 87 6.31 1.96 21.07
C LEU A 87 6.18 3.14 20.11
N THR A 88 6.76 4.30 20.43
CA THR A 88 6.77 5.46 19.52
C THR A 88 8.18 6.02 19.36
N GLY A 89 8.54 6.42 18.14
CA GLY A 89 9.81 7.07 17.83
C GLY A 89 9.90 8.51 18.32
N GLY A 90 8.77 9.09 18.74
CA GLY A 90 8.69 10.41 19.37
C GLY A 90 7.24 10.85 19.56
N TYR A 91 7.02 11.70 20.56
CA TYR A 91 5.72 12.31 20.83
C TYR A 91 5.90 13.81 21.11
N ASP A 92 5.18 14.66 20.38
CA ASP A 92 5.02 16.07 20.71
C ASP A 92 3.62 16.52 20.32
N SER A 93 2.88 17.08 21.28
CA SER A 93 1.52 17.54 21.01
C SER A 93 1.52 18.81 20.17
N ALA A 94 2.49 19.70 20.33
CA ALA A 94 2.47 21.06 19.77
C ALA A 94 3.40 21.26 18.56
N ASN A 95 4.33 20.33 18.32
CA ASN A 95 5.33 20.43 17.27
C ASN A 95 5.39 19.18 16.40
N ASP A 96 5.94 19.33 15.20
CA ASP A 96 6.15 18.22 14.28
C ASP A 96 7.08 17.17 14.89
N VAL A 97 6.71 15.90 14.74
CA VAL A 97 7.60 14.77 15.03
C VAL A 97 8.12 14.25 13.70
N GLN A 98 9.39 14.57 13.43
CA GLN A 98 9.96 14.36 12.10
C GLN A 98 11.23 13.51 12.09
N GLY A 99 11.37 12.70 11.04
CA GLY A 99 12.60 11.96 10.73
C GLY A 99 12.99 10.92 11.77
N LYS A 100 12.03 10.41 12.54
CA LYS A 100 12.26 9.37 13.56
C LYS A 100 12.23 7.99 12.93
N THR A 101 13.02 7.06 13.44
CA THR A 101 13.08 5.67 12.99
C THR A 101 12.89 4.73 14.17
N VAL A 102 11.98 3.77 14.06
CA VAL A 102 11.77 2.70 15.06
C VAL A 102 12.01 1.34 14.42
N ASN A 103 12.97 0.58 14.96
CA ASN A 103 13.26 -0.79 14.54
C ASN A 103 12.74 -1.75 15.61
N PHE A 104 11.81 -2.64 15.26
CA PHE A 104 11.27 -3.69 16.12
C PHE A 104 11.61 -5.07 15.54
N GLU A 105 12.29 -5.88 16.34
CA GLU A 105 12.83 -7.17 15.86
C GLU A 105 12.12 -8.38 16.46
N LYS A 106 11.56 -8.27 17.67
CA LYS A 106 10.94 -9.41 18.36
C LYS A 106 10.10 -9.02 19.58
N GLY A 107 9.24 -9.96 19.97
CA GLY A 107 8.33 -9.93 21.13
C GLY A 107 6.90 -9.54 20.73
N THR A 108 6.03 -9.26 21.70
CA THR A 108 4.62 -8.91 21.42
C THR A 108 4.28 -7.54 22.00
N VAL A 109 3.78 -6.62 21.17
CA VAL A 109 3.35 -5.26 21.55
C VAL A 109 2.03 -4.89 20.87
N ASP A 110 1.32 -3.89 21.40
CA ASP A 110 0.08 -3.40 20.78
C ASP A 110 0.35 -2.43 19.64
N GLY A 111 1.43 -1.65 19.71
CA GLY A 111 1.74 -0.64 18.72
C GLY A 111 3.22 -0.43 18.47
N VAL A 112 3.60 -0.17 17.22
CA VAL A 112 4.90 0.39 16.85
C VAL A 112 4.65 1.57 15.92
N ILE A 113 5.03 2.77 16.38
CA ILE A 113 4.67 4.04 15.75
C ILE A 113 5.95 4.83 15.45
N GLY A 114 6.10 5.35 14.23
CA GLY A 114 7.29 6.10 13.86
C GLY A 114 7.36 7.46 14.56
N GLY A 115 6.25 8.19 14.60
CA GLY A 115 6.11 9.43 15.34
C GLY A 115 4.66 9.79 15.62
N THR A 116 4.43 10.53 16.70
CA THR A 116 3.08 10.91 17.14
C THR A 116 2.97 12.41 17.42
N SER A 117 2.01 13.08 16.80
CA SER A 117 1.64 14.46 17.15
C SER A 117 0.12 14.64 17.20
N GLY A 118 -0.40 15.74 17.75
CA GLY A 118 -1.86 15.81 17.88
C GLY A 118 -2.55 17.05 18.45
N GLU A 119 -1.89 18.19 18.60
CA GLU A 119 -2.60 19.45 18.91
C GLU A 119 -2.23 20.53 17.88
N GLY A 120 -3.25 21.25 17.40
CA GLY A 120 -3.06 22.33 16.43
C GLY A 120 -2.56 21.83 15.08
N ASN A 121 -1.48 22.44 14.56
CA ASN A 121 -0.93 22.19 13.22
C ASN A 121 0.26 21.20 13.22
N ALA A 122 0.50 20.46 14.32
CA ALA A 122 1.65 19.58 14.48
C ALA A 122 1.51 18.26 13.70
N LYS A 123 2.59 17.78 13.08
CA LYS A 123 2.56 16.68 12.09
C LYS A 123 3.60 15.58 12.34
N PRO A 124 3.28 14.27 12.24
CA PRO A 124 4.28 13.24 11.96
C PRO A 124 4.77 13.30 10.50
N ILE A 125 6.04 13.63 10.30
CA ILE A 125 6.63 13.80 8.97
C ILE A 125 7.86 12.91 8.76
N GLY A 126 7.89 12.11 7.69
CA GLY A 126 9.10 11.43 7.27
C GLY A 126 9.63 10.41 8.29
N ASN A 127 8.77 9.89 9.17
CA ASN A 127 9.16 8.87 10.14
C ASN A 127 9.17 7.49 9.49
N THR A 128 9.99 6.59 10.01
CA THR A 128 10.16 5.23 9.51
C THR A 128 9.92 4.20 10.62
N VAL A 129 9.17 3.15 10.32
CA VAL A 129 9.04 1.97 11.18
C VAL A 129 9.52 0.75 10.43
N ASN A 130 10.40 -0.04 11.04
CA ASN A 130 10.88 -1.31 10.51
C ASN A 130 10.49 -2.42 11.48
N VAL A 131 9.68 -3.38 11.04
CA VAL A 131 9.28 -4.56 11.82
C VAL A 131 9.79 -5.80 11.09
N SER A 132 10.67 -6.55 11.76
CA SER A 132 11.32 -7.75 11.17
C SER A 132 10.95 -9.06 11.85
N GLY A 133 10.28 -9.00 13.00
CA GLY A 133 9.82 -10.15 13.75
C GLY A 133 8.92 -9.76 14.92
N GLY A 134 8.38 -10.75 15.62
CA GLY A 134 7.44 -10.55 16.73
C GLY A 134 5.99 -10.31 16.30
N LYS A 135 5.11 -10.07 17.27
CA LYS A 135 3.67 -9.87 17.09
C LYS A 135 3.29 -8.42 17.42
N VAL A 136 2.66 -7.71 16.48
CA VAL A 136 2.26 -6.31 16.64
C VAL A 136 0.82 -6.12 16.21
N LYS A 137 -0.03 -5.50 17.02
CA LYS A 137 -1.40 -5.21 16.57
C LYS A 137 -1.42 -4.07 15.54
N ASN A 138 -0.82 -2.92 15.87
CA ASN A 138 -0.84 -1.74 15.01
C ASN A 138 0.59 -1.28 14.68
N VAL A 139 0.89 -1.12 13.40
CA VAL A 139 2.15 -0.51 12.95
C VAL A 139 1.81 0.72 12.14
N ASP A 140 2.18 1.91 12.64
CA ASP A 140 1.87 3.19 11.99
C ASP A 140 3.15 3.98 11.72
N GLY A 141 3.43 4.36 10.48
CA GLY A 141 4.59 5.21 10.19
C GLY A 141 4.48 6.57 10.89
N GLY A 142 3.28 7.15 10.91
CA GLY A 142 2.95 8.36 11.66
C GLY A 142 1.54 8.27 12.25
N LEU A 143 1.34 8.85 13.44
CA LEU A 143 0.06 8.89 14.11
C LEU A 143 -0.31 10.32 14.49
N SER A 144 -1.43 10.81 13.96
CA SER A 144 -1.99 12.12 14.27
C SER A 144 -3.28 11.97 15.09
N PHE A 145 -3.39 12.70 16.21
CA PHE A 145 -4.63 12.73 17.01
C PHE A 145 -5.29 14.12 17.01
N TYR A 146 -6.59 14.17 17.28
CA TYR A 146 -7.33 15.38 17.70
C TYR A 146 -7.17 16.63 16.80
N SER A 147 -7.23 16.45 15.47
CA SER A 147 -7.33 17.61 14.58
C SER A 147 -8.74 18.20 14.59
N TYR A 148 -8.88 19.39 15.18
CA TYR A 148 -10.13 20.17 15.20
C TYR A 148 -10.29 21.10 14.00
N VAL A 149 -9.24 21.27 13.18
CA VAL A 149 -9.23 22.16 12.01
C VAL A 149 -9.19 21.28 10.77
N ALA A 150 -10.25 21.33 9.96
CA ALA A 150 -10.38 20.50 8.77
C ALA A 150 -9.33 20.84 7.70
N HIS A 151 -8.86 19.81 6.99
CA HIS A 151 -8.08 19.91 5.75
C HIS A 151 -6.77 20.71 5.86
N GLN A 152 -5.97 20.45 6.88
CA GLN A 152 -4.53 20.67 6.78
C GLN A 152 -3.84 19.29 6.65
N SER A 153 -2.71 19.20 5.97
CA SER A 153 -1.95 17.94 5.90
C SER A 153 -1.32 17.65 7.26
N PHE A 154 -1.63 16.51 7.91
CA PHE A 154 -1.12 16.22 9.25
C PHE A 154 -0.20 15.00 9.34
N ALA A 155 -0.20 14.08 8.36
CA ALA A 155 0.85 13.05 8.30
C ALA A 155 1.37 12.86 6.89
N GLU A 156 2.68 13.09 6.70
CA GLU A 156 3.28 13.09 5.38
C GLU A 156 4.61 12.33 5.31
N GLY A 157 4.79 11.55 4.24
CA GLY A 157 6.10 10.96 3.92
C GLY A 157 6.56 9.87 4.88
N ASN A 158 5.68 9.37 5.76
CA ASN A 158 6.06 8.31 6.70
C ASN A 158 6.13 6.97 5.97
N THR A 159 7.03 6.09 6.43
CA THR A 159 7.28 4.78 5.81
C THR A 159 7.18 3.67 6.84
N VAL A 160 6.50 2.57 6.51
CA VAL A 160 6.55 1.32 7.26
C VAL A 160 7.14 0.22 6.40
N ASN A 161 8.09 -0.54 6.96
CA ASN A 161 8.69 -1.71 6.32
C ASN A 161 8.42 -2.96 7.18
N ILE A 162 7.73 -3.95 6.62
CA ILE A 162 7.47 -5.25 7.24
C ILE A 162 8.31 -6.33 6.52
N SER A 163 9.01 -7.15 7.30
CA SER A 163 9.93 -8.16 6.80
C SER A 163 10.05 -9.34 7.76
N GLY A 164 10.87 -10.34 7.40
CA GLY A 164 11.18 -11.48 8.25
C GLY A 164 9.96 -12.31 8.62
N ASP A 165 9.81 -12.64 9.90
CA ASP A 165 8.72 -13.46 10.45
C ASP A 165 7.70 -12.65 11.26
N ALA A 166 7.66 -11.33 11.08
CA ALA A 166 6.73 -10.44 11.76
C ALA A 166 5.26 -10.89 11.57
N GLU A 167 4.47 -10.85 12.63
CA GLU A 167 3.02 -11.05 12.61
C GLU A 167 2.36 -9.72 12.98
N VAL A 168 1.60 -9.13 12.05
CA VAL A 168 0.99 -7.80 12.22
C VAL A 168 -0.51 -7.85 11.95
N GLU A 169 -1.34 -7.33 12.86
CA GLU A 169 -2.79 -7.25 12.58
C GLU A 169 -3.10 -6.12 11.58
N THR A 170 -2.62 -4.91 11.83
CA THR A 170 -2.85 -3.75 10.95
C THR A 170 -1.57 -2.96 10.75
N VAL A 171 -1.27 -2.65 9.49
CA VAL A 171 -0.20 -1.72 9.12
C VAL A 171 -0.75 -0.52 8.35
N SER A 172 -0.33 0.67 8.73
CA SER A 172 -0.65 1.93 8.05
C SER A 172 0.61 2.74 7.78
N GLY A 173 0.75 3.33 6.59
CA GLY A 173 1.83 4.30 6.34
C GLY A 173 1.70 5.50 7.29
N ALA A 174 0.47 5.98 7.50
CA ALA A 174 0.12 6.84 8.62
C ALA A 174 -1.38 6.74 8.95
N ARG A 175 -1.75 7.18 10.15
CA ARG A 175 -3.12 7.19 10.63
C ARG A 175 -3.46 8.51 11.31
N ALA A 176 -4.68 9.00 11.09
CA ALA A 176 -5.22 10.16 11.78
C ALA A 176 -6.61 9.92 12.37
N SER A 177 -6.88 10.56 13.52
CA SER A 177 -8.25 10.82 13.99
C SER A 177 -8.68 12.26 13.69
N GLY A 178 -9.96 12.44 13.36
CA GLY A 178 -10.52 13.74 12.98
C GLY A 178 -10.30 14.06 11.50
N ASN A 179 -10.33 15.34 11.15
CA ASN A 179 -10.38 15.82 9.76
C ASN A 179 -9.00 16.04 9.14
N ALA A 180 -8.04 15.17 9.48
CA ALA A 180 -6.64 15.37 9.20
C ALA A 180 -6.20 14.70 7.89
N ASP A 181 -5.58 15.43 6.95
CA ASP A 181 -5.18 14.81 5.68
C ASP A 181 -3.91 13.97 5.83
N ILE A 182 -3.89 12.83 5.14
CA ILE A 182 -2.84 11.80 5.15
C ILE A 182 -2.31 11.66 3.73
N GLN A 183 -1.03 11.98 3.52
CA GLN A 183 -0.47 11.99 2.16
C GLN A 183 0.95 11.45 2.02
N LYS A 184 1.25 10.85 0.86
CA LYS A 184 2.61 10.41 0.49
C LYS A 184 3.26 9.45 1.47
N ASN A 185 2.46 8.72 2.25
CA ASN A 185 2.99 7.69 3.15
C ASN A 185 3.15 6.38 2.38
N ALA A 186 4.08 5.53 2.84
CA ALA A 186 4.43 4.29 2.19
C ALA A 186 4.37 3.09 3.16
N VAL A 187 3.85 1.97 2.69
CA VAL A 187 3.98 0.67 3.34
C VAL A 187 4.67 -0.30 2.39
N ASN A 188 5.77 -0.90 2.82
CA ASN A 188 6.53 -1.89 2.08
C ASN A 188 6.53 -3.22 2.83
N ILE A 189 6.07 -4.30 2.18
CA ILE A 189 6.01 -5.64 2.77
C ILE A 189 6.83 -6.59 1.91
N THR A 190 7.80 -7.24 2.55
CA THR A 190 8.72 -8.21 1.91
C THR A 190 8.63 -9.60 2.55
N GLY A 191 8.02 -9.71 3.72
CA GLY A 191 7.88 -10.93 4.50
C GLY A 191 6.85 -10.76 5.63
N GLY A 192 6.76 -11.75 6.51
CA GLY A 192 5.80 -11.77 7.62
C GLY A 192 4.38 -12.21 7.24
N THR A 193 3.50 -12.19 8.24
CA THR A 193 2.04 -12.34 8.11
C THR A 193 1.38 -11.04 8.52
N VAL A 194 0.57 -10.45 7.65
CA VAL A 194 -0.12 -9.18 7.91
C VAL A 194 -1.60 -9.33 7.63
N GLU A 195 -2.49 -8.95 8.54
CA GLU A 195 -3.93 -9.08 8.29
C GLU A 195 -4.46 -7.94 7.43
N ASN A 196 -4.27 -6.67 7.83
CA ASN A 196 -4.78 -5.50 7.11
C ASN A 196 -3.66 -4.54 6.72
N VAL A 197 -3.71 -4.01 5.50
CA VAL A 197 -2.70 -3.13 4.93
C VAL A 197 -3.34 -1.85 4.42
N MET A 198 -2.84 -0.70 4.89
CA MET A 198 -3.30 0.62 4.45
C MET A 198 -2.10 1.51 4.09
N GLY A 199 -2.09 2.15 2.92
CA GLY A 199 -1.07 3.17 2.64
C GLY A 199 -1.24 4.39 3.55
N GLY A 200 -2.49 4.70 3.92
CA GLY A 200 -2.84 5.66 4.95
C GLY A 200 -4.31 5.54 5.35
N ALA A 201 -4.68 6.07 6.52
CA ALA A 201 -6.05 6.12 6.98
C ALA A 201 -6.37 7.41 7.76
N SER A 202 -7.46 8.08 7.42
CA SER A 202 -7.96 9.23 8.17
C SER A 202 -9.44 9.06 8.40
N SER A 203 -9.89 9.32 9.63
CA SER A 203 -11.30 9.20 9.96
C SER A 203 -12.11 10.21 9.12
N GLY A 204 -11.66 11.47 9.03
CA GLY A 204 -12.40 12.49 8.29
C GLY A 204 -11.64 13.41 7.33
N GLY A 205 -10.33 13.27 7.21
CA GLY A 205 -9.53 14.02 6.23
C GLY A 205 -9.35 13.29 4.91
N ASP A 206 -8.72 13.96 3.95
CA ASP A 206 -8.33 13.36 2.68
C ASP A 206 -7.17 12.38 2.87
N VAL A 207 -7.17 11.28 2.10
CA VAL A 207 -6.16 10.22 2.17
C VAL A 207 -5.61 9.98 0.77
N ASN A 208 -4.67 10.83 0.37
CA ASN A 208 -4.24 10.94 -1.02
C ASN A 208 -2.77 10.55 -1.22
N GLU A 209 -2.40 10.11 -2.43
CA GLU A 209 -0.99 9.90 -2.82
C GLU A 209 -0.22 8.88 -1.94
N ASN A 210 -0.91 8.02 -1.19
CA ASN A 210 -0.26 7.01 -0.37
C ASN A 210 0.07 5.76 -1.20
N LYS A 211 1.10 5.03 -0.79
CA LYS A 211 1.64 3.89 -1.53
C LYS A 211 1.71 2.62 -0.68
N VAL A 212 1.26 1.50 -1.23
CA VAL A 212 1.45 0.16 -0.68
C VAL A 212 2.26 -0.65 -1.69
N ILE A 213 3.35 -1.29 -1.24
CA ILE A 213 4.19 -2.18 -2.04
C ILE A 213 4.29 -3.52 -1.32
N ILE A 214 3.90 -4.60 -1.99
CA ILE A 214 3.94 -5.97 -1.47
C ILE A 214 4.77 -6.81 -2.43
N SER A 215 5.86 -7.38 -1.94
CA SER A 215 6.77 -8.24 -2.71
C SER A 215 6.90 -9.65 -2.11
N GLY A 216 6.32 -9.88 -0.93
CA GLY A 216 6.35 -11.17 -0.24
C GLY A 216 5.45 -11.15 1.01
N GLY A 217 5.49 -12.25 1.76
CA GLY A 217 4.67 -12.44 2.96
C GLY A 217 3.30 -13.07 2.70
N ARG A 218 2.54 -13.28 3.78
CA ARG A 218 1.15 -13.73 3.77
C ARG A 218 0.25 -12.58 4.19
N ILE A 219 -0.59 -12.10 3.28
CA ILE A 219 -1.49 -10.96 3.52
C ILE A 219 -2.92 -11.45 3.58
N GLY A 220 -3.61 -11.10 4.66
CA GLY A 220 -4.95 -11.58 4.96
C GLY A 220 -4.94 -12.99 5.57
N THR A 221 -5.53 -13.11 6.75
CA THR A 221 -5.78 -14.38 7.44
C THR A 221 -7.22 -14.84 7.25
N SER A 222 -8.11 -13.95 6.77
CA SER A 222 -9.53 -14.17 6.49
C SER A 222 -10.01 -13.32 5.30
N GLU A 223 -11.19 -13.64 4.73
CA GLU A 223 -11.77 -12.89 3.61
C GLU A 223 -12.22 -11.47 3.99
N ALA A 224 -12.35 -11.16 5.27
CA ALA A 224 -12.70 -9.83 5.75
C ALA A 224 -11.52 -8.85 5.72
N ASN A 225 -10.31 -9.36 5.47
CA ASN A 225 -9.10 -8.56 5.46
C ASN A 225 -8.94 -7.73 4.18
N ILE A 226 -8.24 -6.61 4.32
CA ILE A 226 -8.21 -5.55 3.31
C ILE A 226 -6.80 -5.09 2.98
N ILE A 227 -6.58 -4.76 1.71
CA ILE A 227 -5.43 -3.99 1.23
C ILE A 227 -5.97 -2.72 0.58
N ILE A 228 -5.63 -1.55 1.12
CA ILE A 228 -6.15 -0.26 0.62
C ILE A 228 -5.00 0.72 0.44
N GLY A 229 -4.89 1.37 -0.72
CA GLY A 229 -3.89 2.44 -0.92
C GLY A 229 -4.16 3.65 -0.01
N GLY A 230 -5.41 4.14 0.04
CA GLY A 230 -5.85 5.16 1.00
C GLY A 230 -7.29 4.91 1.48
N ASN A 231 -7.52 4.96 2.79
CA ASN A 231 -8.82 4.65 3.41
C ASN A 231 -9.40 5.86 4.17
N ALA A 232 -10.50 6.41 3.68
CA ALA A 232 -11.29 7.48 4.31
C ALA A 232 -12.68 6.94 4.72
N PRO A 233 -12.84 6.36 5.92
CA PRO A 233 -13.99 5.56 6.28
C PRO A 233 -15.14 6.33 6.96
N ASP A 234 -14.99 7.60 7.35
CA ASP A 234 -16.13 8.33 7.95
C ASP A 234 -16.92 9.13 6.91
N SER A 235 -18.04 9.69 7.35
CA SER A 235 -19.01 10.44 6.55
C SER A 235 -18.73 11.94 6.47
N SER A 236 -17.47 12.37 6.56
CA SER A 236 -17.06 13.78 6.59
C SER A 236 -16.38 14.27 5.30
N ASN A 237 -16.72 13.66 4.17
CA ASN A 237 -16.29 14.00 2.81
C ASN A 237 -14.79 13.83 2.54
N GLY A 238 -14.10 12.94 3.26
CA GLY A 238 -12.68 12.65 3.02
C GLY A 238 -12.48 11.91 1.69
N ASN A 239 -11.63 12.42 0.81
CA ASN A 239 -11.31 11.79 -0.48
C ASN A 239 -10.22 10.71 -0.33
N ALA A 240 -10.16 9.78 -1.27
CA ALA A 240 -9.12 8.76 -1.36
C ALA A 240 -8.52 8.72 -2.77
N ASN A 241 -7.78 9.77 -3.15
CA ASN A 241 -7.32 10.00 -4.51
C ASN A 241 -5.85 9.68 -4.73
N ASN A 242 -5.50 9.28 -5.95
CA ASN A 242 -4.12 9.11 -6.42
C ASN A 242 -3.27 8.15 -5.57
N ASN A 243 -3.90 7.22 -4.85
CA ASN A 243 -3.18 6.21 -4.09
C ASN A 243 -2.72 5.07 -5.00
N THR A 244 -1.63 4.40 -4.62
CA THR A 244 -1.01 3.35 -5.41
C THR A 244 -0.87 2.06 -4.60
N VAL A 245 -1.29 0.93 -5.16
CA VAL A 245 -1.01 -0.41 -4.63
C VAL A 245 -0.23 -1.21 -5.66
N GLU A 246 0.94 -1.71 -5.29
CA GLU A 246 1.81 -2.55 -6.13
C GLU A 246 2.03 -3.91 -5.47
N ILE A 247 1.65 -5.00 -6.13
CA ILE A 247 1.81 -6.36 -5.63
C ILE A 247 2.61 -7.18 -6.65
N SER A 248 3.79 -7.65 -6.25
CA SER A 248 4.72 -8.42 -7.09
C SER A 248 4.96 -9.85 -6.59
N GLY A 249 4.52 -10.17 -5.37
CA GLY A 249 4.69 -11.47 -4.75
C GLY A 249 3.87 -11.63 -3.47
N GLY A 250 3.99 -12.80 -2.84
CA GLY A 250 3.27 -13.14 -1.60
C GLY A 250 1.99 -13.95 -1.82
N THR A 251 1.39 -14.38 -0.71
CA THR A 251 0.09 -15.06 -0.68
C THR A 251 -0.97 -14.09 -0.17
N ILE A 252 -1.92 -13.75 -1.03
CA ILE A 252 -2.93 -12.72 -0.80
C ILE A 252 -4.29 -13.39 -0.61
N ASN A 253 -4.90 -13.14 0.54
CA ASN A 253 -6.27 -13.52 0.86
C ASN A 253 -7.02 -12.27 1.35
N SER A 254 -7.17 -11.30 0.47
CA SER A 254 -7.76 -10.00 0.79
C SER A 254 -8.30 -9.35 -0.47
N THR A 255 -9.29 -8.50 -0.29
CA THR A 255 -9.71 -7.59 -1.35
C THR A 255 -8.77 -6.39 -1.41
N ILE A 256 -8.46 -5.96 -2.62
CA ILE A 256 -7.53 -4.88 -2.92
C ILE A 256 -8.32 -3.69 -3.45
N TRP A 257 -8.08 -2.51 -2.87
CA TRP A 257 -8.60 -1.23 -3.36
C TRP A 257 -7.45 -0.26 -3.58
N GLY A 258 -7.40 0.38 -4.76
CA GLY A 258 -6.46 1.49 -4.97
C GLY A 258 -6.74 2.63 -3.99
N GLY A 259 -8.01 3.02 -3.82
CA GLY A 259 -8.48 3.92 -2.77
C GLY A 259 -9.91 3.59 -2.36
N ARG A 260 -10.27 3.92 -1.11
CA ARG A 260 -11.64 3.76 -0.60
C ARG A 260 -12.10 4.97 0.20
N SER A 261 -13.23 5.53 -0.20
CA SER A 261 -13.91 6.59 0.54
C SER A 261 -15.37 6.24 0.83
N ASN A 262 -15.86 6.59 2.01
CA ASN A 262 -17.28 6.44 2.36
C ASN A 262 -18.14 7.64 1.95
N SER A 263 -17.59 8.85 1.89
CA SER A 263 -18.36 10.09 1.67
C SER A 263 -17.73 11.10 0.72
N GLY A 264 -16.51 10.85 0.26
CA GLY A 264 -15.81 11.63 -0.74
C GLY A 264 -15.56 10.82 -2.01
N ASN A 265 -14.74 11.36 -2.89
CA ASN A 265 -14.36 10.72 -4.14
C ASN A 265 -13.16 9.78 -3.97
N ALA A 266 -13.03 8.81 -4.87
CA ALA A 266 -11.88 7.94 -4.97
C ALA A 266 -11.40 7.87 -6.43
N GLU A 267 -10.56 8.83 -6.79
CA GLU A 267 -10.17 9.11 -8.18
C GLU A 267 -8.67 8.95 -8.42
N GLY A 268 -8.29 8.57 -9.64
CA GLY A 268 -6.89 8.52 -10.07
C GLY A 268 -6.04 7.45 -9.36
N ASN A 269 -6.66 6.51 -8.65
CA ASN A 269 -5.94 5.46 -7.94
C ASN A 269 -5.39 4.42 -8.91
N THR A 270 -4.25 3.80 -8.56
CA THR A 270 -3.58 2.80 -9.39
C THR A 270 -3.35 1.51 -8.61
N VAL A 271 -3.81 0.38 -9.14
CA VAL A 271 -3.43 -0.96 -8.65
C VAL A 271 -2.59 -1.65 -9.71
N THR A 272 -1.43 -2.18 -9.35
CA THR A 272 -0.55 -2.93 -10.26
C THR A 272 -0.22 -4.29 -9.68
N ILE A 273 -0.54 -5.35 -10.41
CA ILE A 273 -0.20 -6.74 -10.07
C ILE A 273 0.86 -7.23 -11.05
N SER A 274 2.05 -7.56 -10.58
CA SER A 274 3.18 -8.04 -11.40
C SER A 274 3.83 -9.25 -10.76
N GLY A 275 4.93 -9.76 -11.34
CA GLY A 275 5.69 -10.87 -10.74
C GLY A 275 4.87 -12.16 -10.59
N SER A 276 4.84 -12.73 -9.39
CA SER A 276 4.19 -14.03 -9.14
C SER A 276 3.48 -14.13 -7.78
N PRO A 277 2.54 -13.22 -7.44
CA PRO A 277 1.67 -13.37 -6.29
C PRO A 277 0.67 -14.51 -6.50
N THR A 278 0.23 -15.11 -5.39
CA THR A 278 -0.89 -16.06 -5.37
C THR A 278 -2.09 -15.44 -4.67
N PHE A 279 -3.29 -15.66 -5.20
CA PHE A 279 -4.52 -15.11 -4.65
C PHE A 279 -5.45 -16.23 -4.17
N ALA A 280 -6.18 -15.98 -3.07
CA ALA A 280 -7.35 -16.77 -2.74
C ALA A 280 -8.45 -16.52 -3.77
N ALA A 281 -9.30 -17.52 -4.03
CA ALA A 281 -10.35 -17.43 -5.05
C ALA A 281 -11.35 -16.27 -4.81
N SER A 282 -11.56 -15.90 -3.54
CA SER A 282 -12.42 -14.80 -3.12
C SER A 282 -11.74 -13.43 -3.15
N SER A 283 -10.42 -13.36 -3.35
CA SER A 283 -9.72 -12.08 -3.49
C SER A 283 -10.19 -11.38 -4.76
N GLY A 284 -10.35 -10.06 -4.71
CA GLY A 284 -10.62 -9.27 -5.91
C GLY A 284 -9.97 -7.90 -5.86
N ILE A 285 -10.03 -7.21 -6.99
CA ILE A 285 -9.29 -5.98 -7.23
C ILE A 285 -10.27 -4.90 -7.67
N HIS A 286 -10.26 -3.80 -6.93
CA HIS A 286 -10.93 -2.56 -7.28
C HIS A 286 -9.88 -1.50 -7.59
N GLY A 287 -10.03 -0.79 -8.72
CA GLY A 287 -9.29 0.45 -8.95
C GLY A 287 -9.58 1.43 -7.82
N ALA A 288 -10.86 1.63 -7.47
CA ALA A 288 -11.28 2.29 -6.23
C ALA A 288 -12.74 2.02 -5.86
N ALA A 289 -13.14 2.44 -4.66
CA ALA A 289 -14.54 2.50 -4.23
C ALA A 289 -14.85 3.83 -3.53
N ALA A 290 -16.00 4.43 -3.84
CA ALA A 290 -16.48 5.69 -3.27
C ALA A 290 -17.98 5.57 -2.99
N TYR A 291 -18.40 5.27 -1.76
CA TYR A 291 -19.80 4.84 -1.50
C TYR A 291 -20.86 5.95 -1.53
N ASP A 292 -20.47 7.22 -1.44
CA ASP A 292 -21.34 8.39 -1.65
C ASP A 292 -20.67 9.43 -2.57
N GLY A 293 -19.73 8.96 -3.39
CA GLY A 293 -18.92 9.80 -4.26
C GLY A 293 -18.57 9.14 -5.59
N ASP A 294 -17.70 9.82 -6.31
CA ASP A 294 -17.24 9.41 -7.64
C ASP A 294 -16.04 8.45 -7.57
N ALA A 295 -16.03 7.43 -8.45
CA ALA A 295 -14.93 6.48 -8.59
C ALA A 295 -14.37 6.55 -10.02
N LYS A 296 -13.57 7.59 -10.31
CA LYS A 296 -13.17 7.95 -11.67
C LYS A 296 -11.67 7.84 -11.93
N ASN A 297 -11.32 7.64 -13.20
CA ASN A 297 -9.94 7.69 -13.70
C ASN A 297 -8.99 6.73 -12.96
N ASN A 298 -9.52 5.67 -12.36
CA ASN A 298 -8.74 4.65 -11.67
C ASN A 298 -8.15 3.67 -12.68
N THR A 299 -6.95 3.17 -12.39
CA THR A 299 -6.21 2.29 -13.29
C THR A 299 -5.87 0.98 -12.60
N VAL A 300 -6.19 -0.14 -13.25
CA VAL A 300 -5.74 -1.47 -12.83
C VAL A 300 -4.78 -2.01 -13.90
N ASN A 301 -3.56 -2.34 -13.52
CA ASN A 301 -2.53 -2.91 -14.37
C ASN A 301 -2.27 -4.37 -13.97
N ILE A 302 -2.49 -5.32 -14.88
CA ILE A 302 -2.27 -6.74 -14.67
C ILE A 302 -1.10 -7.22 -15.54
N LEU A 303 0.04 -7.44 -14.91
CA LEU A 303 1.30 -7.90 -15.52
C LEU A 303 1.68 -9.31 -15.04
N ALA A 304 1.06 -9.81 -13.97
CA ALA A 304 1.19 -11.20 -13.54
C ALA A 304 0.35 -12.12 -14.42
N LYS A 305 0.86 -13.33 -14.68
CA LYS A 305 0.18 -14.35 -15.48
C LYS A 305 -0.38 -15.48 -14.65
N ASP A 306 -1.26 -16.28 -15.24
CA ASP A 306 -1.72 -17.57 -14.72
C ASP A 306 -2.27 -17.51 -13.28
N PHE A 307 -3.12 -16.53 -12.98
CA PHE A 307 -3.79 -16.40 -11.68
C PHE A 307 -5.30 -16.21 -11.81
N SER A 308 -6.01 -16.48 -10.71
CA SER A 308 -7.46 -16.36 -10.61
C SER A 308 -7.87 -15.47 -9.45
N ILE A 309 -8.88 -14.64 -9.66
CA ILE A 309 -9.49 -13.75 -8.66
C ILE A 309 -11.02 -13.77 -8.79
N GLY A 310 -11.74 -13.26 -7.80
CA GLY A 310 -13.19 -13.20 -7.79
C GLY A 310 -13.74 -12.09 -8.70
N PHE A 311 -13.13 -10.90 -8.67
CA PHE A 311 -13.64 -9.73 -9.39
C PHE A 311 -12.53 -8.74 -9.77
N LEU A 312 -12.73 -8.10 -10.92
CA LEU A 312 -11.96 -6.97 -11.43
C LEU A 312 -12.90 -5.79 -11.64
N ILE A 313 -12.74 -4.73 -10.85
CA ILE A 313 -13.66 -3.60 -10.83
C ILE A 313 -12.86 -2.32 -11.07
N GLY A 314 -13.25 -1.51 -12.06
CA GLY A 314 -12.55 -0.26 -12.36
C GLY A 314 -12.80 0.82 -11.31
N GLY A 315 -14.06 1.04 -10.99
CA GLY A 315 -14.49 1.95 -9.93
C GLY A 315 -15.88 1.56 -9.45
N GLU A 316 -16.09 1.60 -8.14
CA GLU A 316 -17.38 1.35 -7.49
C GLU A 316 -17.91 2.66 -6.88
N PRO A 317 -18.82 3.38 -7.56
CA PRO A 317 -19.34 4.64 -7.09
C PRO A 317 -20.58 4.45 -6.20
N GLY A 318 -20.94 5.51 -5.50
CA GLY A 318 -22.16 5.55 -4.68
C GLY A 318 -23.43 5.63 -5.54
N PRO A 319 -24.63 5.53 -4.94
CA PRO A 319 -25.89 5.59 -5.68
C PRO A 319 -26.09 6.86 -6.52
N SER A 320 -25.52 7.97 -6.08
CA SER A 320 -25.52 9.29 -6.73
C SER A 320 -24.22 9.59 -7.49
N GLY A 321 -23.19 8.75 -7.32
CA GLY A 321 -21.87 8.91 -7.90
C GLY A 321 -21.75 8.31 -9.29
N THR A 322 -20.59 8.53 -9.91
CA THR A 322 -20.30 8.05 -11.25
C THR A 322 -18.98 7.29 -11.33
N SER A 323 -18.96 6.26 -12.17
CA SER A 323 -17.75 5.50 -12.54
C SER A 323 -17.41 5.80 -14.00
N SER A 324 -16.40 6.62 -14.23
CA SER A 324 -15.97 7.04 -15.57
C SER A 324 -14.46 7.17 -15.71
N GLY A 325 -13.93 6.99 -16.93
CA GLY A 325 -12.50 7.10 -17.22
C GLY A 325 -11.62 5.97 -16.67
N ASN A 326 -12.20 4.94 -16.03
CA ASN A 326 -11.43 3.87 -15.43
C ASN A 326 -10.81 2.95 -16.51
N THR A 327 -9.59 2.49 -16.26
CA THR A 327 -8.77 1.77 -17.26
C THR A 327 -8.26 0.44 -16.70
N LEU A 328 -8.44 -0.64 -17.47
CA LEU A 328 -7.81 -1.93 -17.24
C LEU A 328 -6.72 -2.12 -18.28
N ASN A 329 -5.47 -2.29 -17.85
CA ASN A 329 -4.35 -2.65 -18.71
C ASN A 329 -3.93 -4.09 -18.38
N ILE A 330 -3.81 -4.96 -19.38
CA ILE A 330 -3.39 -6.35 -19.21
C ILE A 330 -2.19 -6.62 -20.11
N ALA A 331 -1.06 -6.96 -19.50
CA ALA A 331 0.21 -7.29 -20.16
C ALA A 331 0.65 -8.74 -19.88
N ALA A 332 -0.32 -9.63 -19.70
CA ALA A 332 -0.12 -11.02 -19.33
C ALA A 332 -1.21 -11.93 -19.93
N LYS A 333 -0.95 -13.24 -19.93
CA LYS A 333 -1.92 -14.26 -20.35
C LYS A 333 -2.38 -15.13 -19.19
N GLY A 334 -3.49 -15.86 -19.37
CA GLY A 334 -3.99 -16.80 -18.38
C GLY A 334 -4.63 -16.15 -17.14
N VAL A 335 -5.07 -14.89 -17.24
CA VAL A 335 -5.77 -14.20 -16.14
C VAL A 335 -7.23 -14.66 -16.11
N THR A 336 -7.71 -15.10 -14.96
CA THR A 336 -9.10 -15.50 -14.76
C THR A 336 -9.79 -14.66 -13.68
N THR A 337 -11.03 -14.26 -13.91
CA THR A 337 -11.86 -13.55 -12.94
C THR A 337 -13.30 -14.06 -12.94
N GLY A 338 -14.00 -13.94 -11.81
CA GLY A 338 -15.45 -14.20 -11.77
C GLY A 338 -16.26 -13.10 -12.46
N ALA A 339 -15.89 -11.84 -12.29
CA ALA A 339 -16.59 -10.70 -12.89
C ALA A 339 -15.63 -9.57 -13.32
N VAL A 340 -16.09 -8.78 -14.28
CA VAL A 340 -15.42 -7.55 -14.76
C VAL A 340 -16.47 -6.47 -14.98
N TYR A 341 -16.30 -5.29 -14.39
CA TYR A 341 -17.15 -4.11 -14.68
C TYR A 341 -16.49 -2.80 -14.24
N GLY A 342 -17.13 -1.68 -14.58
CA GLY A 342 -16.70 -0.34 -14.13
C GLY A 342 -15.47 0.22 -14.86
N PHE A 343 -15.07 -0.38 -15.98
CA PHE A 343 -14.00 0.11 -16.85
C PHE A 343 -14.58 0.78 -18.10
N GLN A 344 -13.99 1.89 -18.52
CA GLN A 344 -14.29 2.55 -19.80
C GLN A 344 -13.25 2.20 -20.87
N ASN A 345 -12.05 1.84 -20.45
CA ASN A 345 -10.95 1.45 -21.33
C ASN A 345 -10.40 0.08 -20.90
N MET A 346 -10.23 -0.84 -21.87
CA MET A 346 -9.55 -2.12 -21.67
C MET A 346 -8.44 -2.27 -22.70
N ASN A 347 -7.18 -2.19 -22.26
CA ASN A 347 -6.01 -2.23 -23.12
C ASN A 347 -5.23 -3.53 -22.91
N PHE A 348 -4.87 -4.17 -24.01
CA PHE A 348 -4.17 -5.44 -24.02
C PHE A 348 -2.78 -5.27 -24.64
N TYR A 349 -1.77 -5.63 -23.88
CA TYR A 349 -0.37 -5.58 -24.27
C TYR A 349 0.11 -7.01 -24.45
N LEU A 350 0.14 -7.48 -25.70
CA LEU A 350 0.44 -8.89 -26.00
C LEU A 350 1.86 -9.23 -25.49
N PRO A 351 2.03 -10.14 -24.52
CA PRO A 351 3.33 -10.41 -23.90
C PRO A 351 4.22 -11.25 -24.83
N SER A 352 5.53 -11.23 -24.59
CA SER A 352 6.50 -11.96 -25.43
C SER A 352 6.26 -13.47 -25.53
N ASP A 353 5.62 -14.09 -24.53
CA ASP A 353 5.28 -15.51 -24.50
C ASP A 353 3.87 -15.82 -25.04
N ILE A 354 3.18 -14.85 -25.63
CA ILE A 354 1.87 -15.05 -26.27
C ILE A 354 2.00 -15.88 -27.56
N ALA A 355 1.11 -16.85 -27.73
CA ALA A 355 1.01 -17.67 -28.92
C ALA A 355 -0.33 -17.51 -29.63
N ASN A 356 -0.42 -18.01 -30.86
CA ASN A 356 -1.66 -18.02 -31.63
C ASN A 356 -2.77 -18.79 -30.87
N ASN A 357 -3.92 -18.15 -30.73
CA ASN A 357 -5.10 -18.59 -29.98
C ASN A 357 -4.96 -18.60 -28.46
N ASP A 358 -3.87 -18.06 -27.89
CA ASP A 358 -3.79 -17.86 -26.44
C ASP A 358 -4.88 -16.89 -25.96
N THR A 359 -5.25 -17.02 -24.69
CA THR A 359 -6.23 -16.15 -24.03
C THR A 359 -5.57 -15.28 -22.97
N MET A 360 -5.85 -13.98 -23.02
CA MET A 360 -5.36 -13.02 -22.03
C MET A 360 -6.26 -13.00 -20.79
N LEU A 361 -7.54 -12.64 -20.95
CA LEU A 361 -8.51 -12.57 -19.85
C LEU A 361 -9.70 -13.50 -20.08
N THR A 362 -9.97 -14.35 -19.08
CA THR A 362 -11.15 -15.22 -19.02
C THR A 362 -12.07 -14.79 -17.88
N ILE A 363 -13.36 -14.61 -18.18
CA ILE A 363 -14.41 -14.39 -17.18
C ILE A 363 -15.19 -15.70 -16.99
N ASN A 364 -15.29 -16.17 -15.74
CA ASN A 364 -15.89 -17.46 -15.39
C ASN A 364 -16.85 -17.37 -14.19
N GLY A 365 -17.66 -16.31 -14.12
CA GLY A 365 -18.66 -16.11 -13.07
C GLY A 365 -20.02 -16.75 -13.31
N GLY A 366 -20.21 -17.48 -14.42
CA GLY A 366 -21.49 -18.13 -14.75
C GLY A 366 -22.57 -17.21 -15.31
N MET A 367 -22.26 -15.93 -15.57
CA MET A 367 -23.18 -14.95 -16.16
C MET A 367 -22.53 -14.27 -17.35
N GLU A 368 -23.36 -13.76 -18.27
CA GLU A 368 -22.93 -12.88 -19.35
C GLU A 368 -22.24 -11.61 -18.79
N THR A 369 -21.27 -11.07 -19.53
CA THR A 369 -20.62 -9.80 -19.19
C THR A 369 -21.02 -8.70 -20.16
N ASP A 370 -21.48 -7.56 -19.62
CA ASP A 370 -21.72 -6.35 -20.40
C ASP A 370 -20.44 -5.52 -20.51
N VAL A 371 -19.99 -5.31 -21.75
CA VAL A 371 -18.86 -4.44 -22.10
C VAL A 371 -19.26 -3.39 -23.13
N LYS A 372 -20.56 -3.02 -23.19
CA LYS A 372 -21.02 -1.89 -24.01
C LYS A 372 -20.35 -0.60 -23.60
N GLY A 373 -20.04 0.22 -24.61
CA GLY A 373 -19.37 1.50 -24.44
C GLY A 373 -17.88 1.42 -24.10
N VAL A 374 -17.32 0.23 -23.80
CA VAL A 374 -15.89 0.04 -23.53
C VAL A 374 -15.07 0.28 -24.79
N THR A 375 -13.97 1.03 -24.64
CA THR A 375 -12.97 1.19 -25.69
C THR A 375 -11.84 0.17 -25.49
N PHE A 376 -11.55 -0.60 -26.54
CA PHE A 376 -10.53 -1.64 -26.52
C PHE A 376 -9.24 -1.17 -27.20
N GLY A 377 -8.11 -1.30 -26.51
CA GLY A 377 -6.79 -1.06 -27.08
C GLY A 377 -6.00 -2.36 -27.20
N VAL A 378 -5.16 -2.49 -28.23
CA VAL A 378 -4.19 -3.58 -28.32
C VAL A 378 -2.84 -3.08 -28.83
N ALA A 379 -1.76 -3.52 -28.21
CA ALA A 379 -0.40 -3.33 -28.68
C ALA A 379 0.43 -4.59 -28.45
N ALA A 380 1.39 -4.88 -29.32
CA ALA A 380 2.36 -5.94 -29.07
C ALA A 380 3.48 -5.41 -28.17
N LEU A 381 3.97 -6.23 -27.24
CA LEU A 381 5.21 -5.95 -26.52
C LEU A 381 6.42 -6.49 -27.30
N SER A 382 7.59 -5.97 -26.95
CA SER A 382 8.87 -6.44 -27.48
C SER A 382 9.03 -7.94 -27.22
N GLY A 383 9.40 -8.68 -28.27
CA GLY A 383 9.61 -10.14 -28.21
C GLY A 383 8.41 -10.98 -28.64
N VAL A 384 7.24 -10.39 -28.92
CA VAL A 384 6.12 -11.13 -29.52
C VAL A 384 6.53 -11.75 -30.85
N ASN A 385 6.15 -13.01 -31.06
CA ASN A 385 6.46 -13.82 -32.24
C ASN A 385 5.19 -14.36 -32.92
N LEU A 386 4.26 -13.45 -33.25
CA LEU A 386 3.05 -13.77 -33.99
C LEU A 386 3.25 -13.50 -35.49
N GLN A 387 2.53 -14.25 -36.32
CA GLN A 387 2.54 -14.11 -37.77
C GLN A 387 1.22 -13.48 -38.25
N LYS A 388 1.25 -12.85 -39.43
CA LYS A 388 0.04 -12.37 -40.11
C LYS A 388 -1.05 -13.45 -40.14
N GLY A 389 -2.26 -13.06 -39.76
CA GLY A 389 -3.42 -13.95 -39.60
C GLY A 389 -3.47 -14.74 -38.29
N ASN A 390 -2.46 -14.65 -37.42
CA ASN A 390 -2.58 -15.15 -36.05
C ASN A 390 -3.58 -14.31 -35.27
N THR A 391 -4.26 -14.96 -34.33
CA THR A 391 -5.24 -14.33 -33.45
C THR A 391 -4.90 -14.57 -32.00
N VAL A 392 -5.29 -13.66 -31.11
CA VAL A 392 -5.19 -13.80 -29.65
C VAL A 392 -6.55 -13.46 -29.06
N ASN A 393 -7.06 -14.29 -28.14
CA ASN A 393 -8.29 -13.99 -27.43
C ASN A 393 -7.98 -12.96 -26.34
N LEU A 394 -8.47 -11.74 -26.50
CA LEU A 394 -8.26 -10.67 -25.52
C LEU A 394 -9.17 -10.90 -24.31
N LEU A 395 -10.45 -11.15 -24.58
CA LEU A 395 -11.48 -11.34 -23.57
C LEU A 395 -12.40 -12.51 -23.97
N VAL A 396 -12.59 -13.44 -23.05
CA VAL A 396 -13.46 -14.62 -23.21
C VAL A 396 -14.45 -14.71 -22.05
N ASN A 397 -15.73 -14.91 -22.35
CA ASN A 397 -16.73 -15.37 -21.39
C ASN A 397 -17.63 -16.43 -22.04
N ALA A 398 -17.58 -17.66 -21.53
CA ALA A 398 -18.38 -18.77 -22.06
C ALA A 398 -19.90 -18.54 -21.99
N ASN A 399 -20.36 -17.65 -21.10
CA ASN A 399 -21.77 -17.32 -20.90
C ASN A 399 -22.22 -16.12 -21.75
N GLY A 400 -21.32 -15.50 -22.53
CA GLY A 400 -21.64 -14.41 -23.44
C GLY A 400 -20.97 -13.08 -23.12
N LEU A 401 -20.83 -12.26 -24.16
CA LEU A 401 -20.42 -10.86 -24.11
C LEU A 401 -21.47 -9.98 -24.82
N THR A 402 -22.08 -9.09 -24.05
CA THR A 402 -22.89 -7.99 -24.58
C THR A 402 -21.96 -6.85 -24.98
N THR A 403 -22.01 -6.44 -26.25
CA THR A 403 -21.09 -5.44 -26.85
C THR A 403 -21.87 -4.35 -27.57
N ASP A 404 -21.19 -3.26 -27.94
CA ASP A 404 -21.69 -2.34 -28.97
C ASP A 404 -21.77 -3.06 -30.33
N ASP A 405 -22.61 -2.57 -31.25
CA ASP A 405 -22.72 -3.09 -32.63
C ASP A 405 -21.38 -2.99 -33.38
N THR A 406 -20.65 -1.90 -33.13
CA THR A 406 -19.28 -1.69 -33.59
C THR A 406 -18.41 -1.45 -32.36
N LEU A 407 -17.38 -2.28 -32.19
CA LEU A 407 -16.44 -2.13 -31.09
C LEU A 407 -15.70 -0.79 -31.21
N LYS A 408 -15.60 -0.07 -30.10
CA LYS A 408 -14.75 1.11 -30.01
C LYS A 408 -13.32 0.65 -29.80
N THR A 409 -12.39 1.14 -30.61
CA THR A 409 -10.99 0.77 -30.52
C THR A 409 -10.09 1.98 -30.37
N THR A 410 -8.93 1.78 -29.74
CA THR A 410 -7.86 2.76 -29.62
C THR A 410 -6.65 2.33 -30.45
N ASP A 411 -6.00 3.29 -31.11
CA ASP A 411 -4.79 3.05 -31.89
C ASP A 411 -3.65 2.52 -31.01
N SER A 412 -3.06 1.40 -31.42
CA SER A 412 -1.88 0.78 -30.81
C SER A 412 -0.74 1.77 -30.52
N ALA A 413 -0.52 2.78 -31.36
CA ALA A 413 0.53 3.77 -31.17
C ALA A 413 0.33 4.60 -29.89
N SER A 414 -0.93 4.87 -29.52
CA SER A 414 -1.26 5.64 -28.31
C SER A 414 -0.98 4.88 -27.02
N LEU A 415 -0.87 3.55 -27.08
CA LEU A 415 -0.58 2.68 -25.94
C LEU A 415 0.91 2.63 -25.57
N GLY A 416 1.81 3.09 -26.46
CA GLY A 416 3.27 3.05 -26.26
C GLY A 416 3.80 4.01 -25.18
N SER A 417 2.97 4.91 -24.67
CA SER A 417 3.35 5.89 -23.64
C SER A 417 2.78 5.58 -22.25
N ALA A 418 2.18 4.40 -22.05
CA ALA A 418 1.56 4.04 -20.79
C ALA A 418 2.57 4.02 -19.63
N ALA A 419 2.22 4.71 -18.53
CA ALA A 419 3.12 4.95 -17.41
C ALA A 419 3.63 3.66 -16.73
N PHE A 420 2.86 2.57 -16.77
CA PHE A 420 3.25 1.30 -16.16
C PHE A 420 4.31 0.52 -16.97
N LEU A 421 4.60 0.89 -18.21
CA LEU A 421 5.59 0.19 -19.03
C LEU A 421 7.02 0.40 -18.52
N ALA A 422 7.39 1.66 -18.24
CA ALA A 422 8.74 2.06 -17.84
C ALA A 422 9.24 1.46 -16.51
N PRO A 423 8.47 1.48 -15.39
CA PRO A 423 8.94 0.86 -14.14
C PRO A 423 9.01 -0.67 -14.22
N ASN A 424 8.30 -1.29 -15.18
CA ASN A 424 8.27 -2.74 -15.36
C ASN A 424 9.16 -3.22 -16.53
N SER A 425 9.99 -2.34 -17.10
CA SER A 425 10.89 -2.67 -18.22
C SER A 425 10.19 -3.30 -19.43
N LEU A 426 8.94 -2.88 -19.69
CA LEU A 426 8.17 -3.28 -20.87
C LEU A 426 8.30 -2.21 -21.96
N ALA A 427 8.31 -2.64 -23.21
CA ALA A 427 8.32 -1.75 -24.38
C ALA A 427 7.42 -2.29 -25.47
N THR A 428 6.65 -1.43 -26.13
CA THR A 428 5.80 -1.82 -27.26
C THR A 428 6.62 -2.05 -28.51
N ASP A 429 6.21 -3.04 -29.31
CA ASP A 429 6.76 -3.33 -30.63
C ASP A 429 5.85 -2.72 -31.69
N THR A 430 6.33 -1.66 -32.35
CA THR A 430 5.57 -0.90 -33.35
C THR A 430 5.53 -1.58 -34.73
N LYS A 431 6.13 -2.76 -34.90
CA LYS A 431 6.10 -3.49 -36.17
C LYS A 431 4.75 -4.17 -36.46
N TYR A 432 3.93 -4.35 -35.44
CA TYR A 432 2.64 -5.04 -35.55
C TYR A 432 1.53 -4.06 -35.90
N GLU A 433 0.83 -4.34 -36.99
CA GLU A 433 -0.51 -3.82 -37.24
C GLU A 433 -1.51 -4.84 -36.66
N LEU A 434 -2.38 -4.37 -35.76
CA LEU A 434 -3.31 -5.20 -35.03
C LEU A 434 -4.74 -4.66 -35.17
N SER A 435 -5.66 -5.55 -35.51
CA SER A 435 -7.09 -5.26 -35.53
C SER A 435 -7.82 -5.97 -34.40
N ILE A 436 -8.84 -5.31 -33.82
CA ILE A 436 -9.71 -5.88 -32.79
C ILE A 436 -11.07 -6.19 -33.40
N SER A 437 -11.58 -7.39 -33.17
CA SER A 437 -12.90 -7.81 -33.65
C SER A 437 -13.59 -8.79 -32.72
N LYS A 438 -14.91 -8.94 -32.91
CA LYS A 438 -15.69 -9.99 -32.26
C LYS A 438 -15.58 -11.27 -33.08
N LYS A 439 -15.07 -12.34 -32.47
CA LYS A 439 -14.96 -13.65 -33.12
C LYS A 439 -16.31 -14.39 -33.12
N ASP A 440 -17.00 -14.33 -31.98
CA ASP A 440 -18.30 -14.95 -31.73
C ASP A 440 -19.00 -14.24 -30.56
N ALA A 441 -20.14 -14.75 -30.10
CA ALA A 441 -20.90 -14.18 -28.99
C ALA A 441 -20.11 -14.09 -27.66
N ASN A 442 -19.01 -14.84 -27.52
CA ASN A 442 -18.31 -15.08 -26.27
C ASN A 442 -16.90 -14.50 -26.25
N THR A 443 -16.39 -14.03 -27.39
CA THR A 443 -14.95 -13.76 -27.56
C THR A 443 -14.65 -12.49 -28.34
N ILE A 444 -13.80 -11.62 -27.77
CA ILE A 444 -13.12 -10.52 -28.46
C ILE A 444 -11.67 -10.94 -28.73
N ILE A 445 -11.20 -10.74 -29.96
CA ILE A 445 -9.86 -11.12 -30.41
C ILE A 445 -9.08 -9.93 -30.94
N ALA A 446 -7.74 -10.04 -30.90
CA ALA A 446 -6.83 -9.30 -31.75
C ALA A 446 -6.36 -10.19 -32.91
N THR A 447 -6.19 -9.62 -34.10
CA THR A 447 -5.61 -10.28 -35.27
C THR A 447 -4.38 -9.51 -35.73
N VAL A 448 -3.32 -10.22 -36.14
CA VAL A 448 -2.17 -9.61 -36.82
C VAL A 448 -2.49 -9.41 -38.30
N ASP A 449 -2.47 -8.17 -38.79
CA ASP A 449 -3.05 -7.79 -40.08
C ASP A 449 -2.23 -8.11 -41.33
#